data_AF-A0A943PWI3-F1
#
_entry.id   AF-A0A943PWI3-F1
#
_cell.length_a   1.000
_cell.length_b   1.000
_cell.length_c   1.000
_cell.angle_alpha   90.00
_cell.angle_beta   90.00
_cell.angle_gamma   90.00
#
_symmetry.space_group_name_H-M   'P 1'
#
loop_
_entity.id
_entity.type
_entity.pdbx_description
1 polymer ?
#
loop_
_entity_poly.entity_id
_entity_poly.type
_entity_poly.pdbx_seq_one_letter_code
_entity_poly.pdbx_strand_id
1 'polypeptide(L)'
;MRKYAFTLAEVLITLSIIGIVAAMTLPSLINKVKYKELETALNKNYSILQQALQRAQIDTGEVIRPANYQNTGGSARAPIKQLLLKYIIKAKDCGTGTEQGACIENAGITGSENVKEIYRNYNNKNGIDYYLMDDGQFITSDGTLFLIENSATSTSSVLPIYITVDVNGIKKRPNRWGYDLFTFELTNSGKLLPMGAEGTHYTDMSTYCSATNTGKGNGIACTYKALTDKNYWKNL
;
A
#
# COMPACT_ATOMS: atom_id res chain seq x y z
N MET A 1 53.11 30.28 -26.06
CA MET A 1 52.44 29.46 -25.03
C MET A 1 52.09 28.10 -25.63
N ARG A 2 52.61 27.00 -25.09
CA ARG A 2 52.25 25.64 -25.52
C ARG A 2 50.92 25.29 -24.85
N LYS A 3 49.85 25.06 -25.63
CA LYS A 3 48.57 24.62 -25.08
C LYS A 3 48.68 23.12 -24.80
N TYR A 4 48.58 22.72 -23.53
CA TYR A 4 48.44 21.32 -23.15
C TYR A 4 47.02 20.87 -23.48
N ALA A 5 46.88 19.78 -24.23
CA ALA A 5 45.61 19.16 -24.56
C ALA A 5 45.68 17.68 -24.18
N PHE A 6 44.57 17.13 -23.69
CA PHE A 6 44.46 15.70 -23.40
C PHE A 6 44.53 14.90 -24.70
N THR A 7 45.23 13.76 -24.64
CA THR A 7 45.22 12.78 -25.71
C THR A 7 43.88 12.03 -25.73
N LEU A 8 43.52 11.50 -26.90
CA LEU A 8 42.34 10.65 -27.05
C LEU A 8 42.39 9.44 -26.09
N ALA A 9 43.57 8.86 -25.91
CA ALA A 9 43.78 7.72 -25.00
C ALA A 9 43.49 8.08 -23.53
N GLU A 10 43.96 9.25 -23.05
CA GLU A 10 43.67 9.72 -21.70
C GLU A 10 42.18 9.93 -21.47
N VAL A 11 41.47 10.51 -22.45
CA VAL A 11 40.01 10.68 -22.37
C VAL A 11 39.28 9.34 -22.37
N LEU A 12 39.68 8.38 -23.20
CA LEU A 12 39.03 7.07 -23.27
C LEU A 12 39.23 6.24 -21.99
N ILE A 13 40.43 6.25 -21.41
CA ILE A 13 40.71 5.54 -20.17
C ILE A 13 39.90 6.14 -19.01
N THR A 14 39.85 7.47 -18.91
CA THR A 14 39.08 8.15 -17.86
C THR A 14 37.58 7.88 -17.99
N LEU A 15 37.00 7.97 -19.19
CA LEU A 15 35.60 7.61 -19.43
C LEU A 15 35.31 6.13 -19.14
N SER A 16 36.24 5.23 -19.48
CA SER A 16 36.10 3.79 -19.19
C SER A 16 36.06 3.52 -17.68
N ILE A 17 36.96 4.15 -16.91
CA ILE A 17 36.99 4.00 -15.44
C ILE A 17 35.71 4.56 -14.82
N ILE A 18 35.29 5.77 -15.21
CA ILE A 18 34.04 6.38 -14.72
C ILE A 18 32.84 5.50 -15.07
N GLY A 19 32.80 4.93 -16.28
CA GLY A 19 31.74 4.03 -16.73
C GLY A 19 31.62 2.79 -15.85
N ILE A 20 32.73 2.12 -15.54
CA ILE A 20 32.74 0.92 -14.68
C ILE A 20 32.28 1.27 -13.26
N VAL A 21 32.84 2.33 -12.67
CA VAL A 21 32.49 2.76 -11.30
C VAL A 21 31.02 3.16 -11.21
N ALA A 22 30.50 3.92 -12.19
CA ALA A 22 29.10 4.31 -12.24
C ALA A 22 28.18 3.09 -12.39
N ALA A 23 28.52 2.13 -13.26
CA ALA A 23 27.74 0.92 -13.46
C ALA A 23 27.61 0.06 -12.19
N MET A 24 28.66 0.01 -11.36
CA MET A 24 28.64 -0.73 -10.10
C MET A 24 27.90 0.00 -8.96
N THR A 25 27.89 1.34 -8.96
CA THR A 25 27.40 2.14 -7.82
C THR A 25 25.97 2.66 -8.02
N LEU A 26 25.58 3.02 -9.25
CA LEU A 26 24.25 3.60 -9.54
C LEU A 26 23.08 2.67 -9.18
N PRO A 27 23.10 1.36 -9.47
CA PRO A 27 21.96 0.49 -9.15
C PRO A 27 21.68 0.43 -7.65
N SER A 28 22.73 0.29 -6.83
CA SER A 28 22.62 0.24 -5.37
C SER A 28 22.09 1.55 -4.78
N LEU A 29 22.60 2.70 -5.27
CA LEU A 29 22.15 4.01 -4.83
C LEU A 29 20.69 4.26 -5.20
N ILE A 30 20.29 3.95 -6.44
CA ILE A 30 18.91 4.15 -6.92
C ILE A 30 17.93 3.31 -6.10
N ASN A 31 18.24 2.03 -5.83
CA ASN A 31 17.38 1.18 -5.02
C ASN A 31 17.26 1.69 -3.58
N LYS A 32 18.36 2.15 -2.98
CA LYS A 32 18.35 2.75 -1.64
C LYS A 32 17.48 4.00 -1.56
N VAL A 33 17.56 4.88 -2.56
CA VAL A 33 16.70 6.09 -2.61
C VAL A 33 15.23 5.69 -2.76
N LYS A 34 14.91 4.79 -3.69
CA LYS A 34 13.54 4.29 -3.90
C LYS A 34 12.93 3.71 -2.63
N TYR A 35 13.65 2.84 -1.93
CA TYR A 35 13.16 2.23 -0.70
C TYR A 35 12.99 3.27 0.41
N LYS A 36 13.86 4.29 0.47
CA LYS A 36 13.69 5.39 1.42
C LYS A 36 12.47 6.27 1.11
N GLU A 37 12.17 6.49 -0.16
CA GLU A 37 10.95 7.18 -0.59
C GLU A 37 9.70 6.38 -0.17
N LEU A 38 9.69 5.06 -0.39
CA LEU A 38 8.58 4.18 0.03
C LEU A 38 8.39 4.15 1.54
N GLU A 39 9.48 4.03 2.31
CA GLU A 39 9.45 4.11 3.78
C GLU A 39 8.84 5.44 4.26
N THR A 40 9.26 6.54 3.65
CA THR A 40 8.76 7.88 4.00
C THR A 40 7.28 8.03 3.64
N ALA A 41 6.87 7.53 2.48
CA ALA A 41 5.49 7.55 2.03
C ALA A 41 4.58 6.68 2.92
N LEU A 42 5.04 5.50 3.35
CA LEU A 42 4.33 4.65 4.31
C LEU A 42 4.10 5.38 5.63
N ASN A 43 5.15 5.94 6.24
CA ASN A 43 5.04 6.67 7.50
C ASN A 43 4.10 7.89 7.39
N LYS A 44 4.17 8.62 6.28
CA LYS A 44 3.28 9.73 5.98
C LYS A 44 1.82 9.25 5.94
N ASN A 45 1.52 8.23 5.15
CA ASN A 45 0.16 7.74 4.97
C ASN A 45 -0.42 7.14 6.25
N TYR A 46 0.40 6.44 7.04
CA TYR A 46 -0.02 5.96 8.36
C TYR A 46 -0.38 7.13 9.29
N SER A 47 0.42 8.20 9.28
CA SER A 47 0.15 9.41 10.06
C SER A 47 -1.11 10.14 9.59
N ILE A 48 -1.38 10.18 8.27
CA ILE A 48 -2.60 10.76 7.70
C ILE A 48 -3.83 9.97 8.14
N LEU A 49 -3.78 8.65 8.07
CA LEU A 49 -4.90 7.79 8.50
C LEU A 49 -5.20 7.97 9.99
N GLN A 50 -4.18 7.96 10.85
CA GLN A 50 -4.37 8.18 12.28
C GLN A 50 -4.98 9.56 12.57
N GLN A 51 -4.48 10.62 11.92
CA GLN A 51 -5.04 11.96 12.07
C GLN A 51 -6.48 12.06 11.56
N ALA A 52 -6.80 11.41 10.44
CA ALA A 52 -8.15 11.41 9.88
C ALA A 52 -9.15 10.74 10.85
N LEU A 53 -8.78 9.58 11.41
CA LEU A 53 -9.60 8.87 12.40
C LEU A 53 -9.73 9.67 13.71
N GLN A 54 -8.65 10.28 14.18
CA GLN A 54 -8.67 11.10 15.39
C GLN A 54 -9.58 12.33 15.23
N ARG A 55 -9.51 13.02 14.08
CA ARG A 55 -10.40 14.15 13.77
C ARG A 55 -11.85 13.69 13.67
N ALA A 56 -12.10 12.56 13.02
CA ALA A 56 -13.43 11.97 12.95
C ALA A 56 -14.01 11.66 14.33
N GLN A 57 -13.20 11.10 15.24
CA GLN A 57 -13.61 10.84 16.61
C GLN A 57 -13.93 12.11 17.40
N ILE A 58 -13.16 13.19 17.20
CA ILE A 58 -13.41 14.49 17.86
C ILE A 58 -14.72 15.10 17.35
N ASP A 59 -14.94 15.12 16.04
CA ASP A 59 -16.11 15.75 15.43
C ASP A 59 -17.41 14.98 15.69
N THR A 60 -17.35 13.65 15.75
CA THR A 60 -18.53 12.80 16.01
C THR A 60 -18.81 12.62 17.50
N GLY A 61 -17.80 12.76 18.36
CA GLY A 61 -17.88 12.40 19.77
C GLY A 61 -17.90 10.89 20.02
N GLU A 62 -17.71 10.06 18.98
CA GLU A 62 -17.79 8.61 19.06
C GLU A 62 -16.46 7.94 18.69
N VAL A 63 -16.20 6.77 19.30
CA VAL A 63 -15.05 5.94 18.93
C VAL A 63 -15.30 5.36 17.53
N ILE A 64 -14.41 5.69 16.59
CA ILE A 64 -14.45 5.15 15.24
C ILE A 64 -13.99 3.69 15.28
N ARG A 65 -14.92 2.75 15.11
CA ARG A 65 -14.67 1.31 15.15
C ARG A 65 -15.56 0.57 14.16
N PRO A 66 -15.23 -0.67 13.77
CA PRO A 66 -15.99 -1.41 12.77
C PRO A 66 -17.49 -1.52 13.09
N ALA A 67 -17.87 -1.67 14.36
CA ALA A 67 -19.27 -1.76 14.78
C ALA A 67 -20.13 -0.53 14.37
N ASN A 68 -19.54 0.67 14.30
CA ASN A 68 -20.28 1.90 13.95
C ASN A 68 -20.31 2.15 12.43
N TYR A 69 -19.49 1.42 11.67
CA TYR A 69 -19.30 1.61 10.22
C TYR A 69 -19.47 0.31 9.44
N GLN A 70 -20.30 -0.61 9.95
CA GLN A 70 -20.60 -1.86 9.27
C GLN A 70 -21.32 -1.62 7.95
N ASN A 71 -20.92 -2.38 6.94
CA ASN A 71 -21.66 -2.45 5.71
C ASN A 71 -22.88 -3.39 5.90
N THR A 72 -24.08 -2.81 5.95
CA THR A 72 -25.34 -3.55 6.13
C THR A 72 -25.94 -4.05 4.81
N GLY A 73 -25.20 -3.97 3.70
CA GLY A 73 -25.70 -4.24 2.35
C GLY A 73 -26.51 -3.06 1.78
N GLY A 74 -26.53 -2.96 0.44
CA GLY A 74 -27.20 -1.88 -0.32
C GLY A 74 -26.25 -1.09 -1.22
N SER A 75 -26.71 0.06 -1.74
CA SER A 75 -25.95 0.91 -2.68
C SER A 75 -24.77 1.66 -2.05
N ALA A 76 -24.73 1.78 -0.72
CA ALA A 76 -23.67 2.45 0.02
C ALA A 76 -22.61 1.46 0.51
N ARG A 77 -21.77 0.98 -0.39
CA ARG A 77 -20.65 0.10 -0.07
C ARG A 77 -19.57 0.89 0.72
N ALA A 78 -19.03 0.28 1.77
CA ALA A 78 -17.98 0.80 2.67
C ALA A 78 -18.27 2.15 3.35
N PRO A 79 -19.10 2.22 4.42
CA PRO A 79 -19.35 3.45 5.20
C PRO A 79 -18.08 4.16 5.70
N ILE A 80 -17.05 3.40 6.06
CA ILE A 80 -15.75 3.96 6.49
C ILE A 80 -15.06 4.77 5.39
N LYS A 81 -15.29 4.45 4.09
CA LYS A 81 -14.77 5.23 2.97
C LYS A 81 -15.28 6.66 3.02
N GLN A 82 -16.59 6.82 3.24
CA GLN A 82 -17.23 8.13 3.27
C GLN A 82 -16.72 8.99 4.42
N LEU A 83 -16.47 8.36 5.57
CA LEU A 83 -15.80 9.03 6.68
C LEU A 83 -14.39 9.49 6.28
N LEU A 84 -13.57 8.59 5.73
CA LEU A 84 -12.19 8.92 5.35
C LEU A 84 -12.12 10.00 4.27
N LEU A 85 -13.02 9.99 3.27
CA LEU A 85 -13.11 11.02 2.24
C LEU A 85 -13.39 12.42 2.82
N LYS A 86 -14.14 12.51 3.92
CA LYS A 86 -14.41 13.79 4.60
C LYS A 86 -13.15 14.36 5.28
N TYR A 87 -12.31 13.51 5.85
CA TYR A 87 -11.15 13.94 6.66
C TYR A 87 -9.81 13.90 5.92
N ILE A 88 -9.71 13.17 4.81
CA ILE A 88 -8.53 13.13 3.94
C ILE A 88 -8.73 14.17 2.83
N ILE A 89 -8.03 15.29 2.98
CA ILE A 89 -8.11 16.44 2.07
C ILE A 89 -7.71 16.03 0.65
N LYS A 90 -8.49 16.47 -0.35
CA LYS A 90 -8.24 16.26 -1.80
C LYS A 90 -8.21 14.78 -2.20
N ALA A 91 -9.00 13.94 -1.52
CA ALA A 91 -9.28 12.60 -2.00
C ALA A 91 -10.39 12.63 -3.07
N LYS A 92 -10.17 11.92 -4.17
CA LYS A 92 -11.16 11.64 -5.22
C LYS A 92 -11.71 10.24 -4.99
N ASP A 93 -13.03 10.13 -4.82
CA ASP A 93 -13.71 8.84 -4.76
C ASP A 93 -13.51 8.09 -6.09
N CYS A 94 -13.11 6.82 -5.97
CA CYS A 94 -12.84 5.91 -7.07
C CYS A 94 -13.81 4.72 -7.08
N GLY A 95 -14.93 4.81 -6.36
CA GLY A 95 -15.99 3.79 -6.36
C GLY A 95 -15.60 2.55 -5.57
N THR A 96 -15.96 1.39 -6.10
CA THR A 96 -15.64 0.07 -5.54
C THR A 96 -14.97 -0.81 -6.58
N GLY A 97 -14.26 -1.85 -6.14
CA GLY A 97 -13.53 -2.79 -6.99
C GLY A 97 -14.36 -3.54 -8.02
N THR A 98 -15.68 -3.58 -7.80
CA THR A 98 -16.69 -4.18 -8.67
C THR A 98 -17.38 -3.18 -9.60
N GLU A 99 -16.99 -1.91 -9.62
CA GLU A 99 -17.61 -0.88 -10.47
C GLU A 99 -16.75 -0.59 -11.70
N GLN A 100 -17.40 -0.40 -12.85
CA GLN A 100 -16.73 0.02 -14.07
C GLN A 100 -16.18 1.44 -13.91
N GLY A 101 -14.91 1.66 -14.26
CA GLY A 101 -14.25 2.96 -14.09
C GLY A 101 -13.70 3.21 -12.69
N ALA A 102 -13.70 2.19 -11.82
CA ALA A 102 -12.96 2.24 -10.57
C ALA A 102 -11.47 2.48 -10.79
N CYS A 103 -10.78 3.01 -9.77
CA CYS A 103 -9.32 3.13 -9.81
C CYS A 103 -8.68 1.77 -10.14
N ILE A 104 -9.19 0.70 -9.52
CA ILE A 104 -8.86 -0.69 -9.81
C ILE A 104 -10.14 -1.51 -9.94
N GLU A 105 -10.37 -2.04 -11.13
CA GLU A 105 -11.37 -3.07 -11.38
C GLU A 105 -10.77 -4.43 -10.95
N ASN A 106 -10.85 -4.73 -9.65
CA ASN A 106 -10.17 -5.85 -9.01
C ASN A 106 -11.08 -6.92 -8.41
N ALA A 107 -12.40 -6.69 -8.41
CA ALA A 107 -13.37 -7.70 -8.06
C ALA A 107 -14.23 -7.96 -9.28
N GLY A 108 -14.11 -9.18 -9.82
CA GLY A 108 -14.84 -9.58 -11.01
C GLY A 108 -16.33 -9.37 -10.79
N ILE A 109 -16.92 -8.41 -11.50
CA ILE A 109 -18.34 -8.50 -11.82
C ILE A 109 -18.49 -9.83 -12.56
N THR A 110 -19.48 -10.64 -12.17
CA THR A 110 -19.96 -11.78 -12.95
C THR A 110 -19.98 -11.42 -14.44
N GLY A 111 -18.96 -11.85 -15.21
CA GLY A 111 -18.85 -11.62 -16.64
C GLY A 111 -17.92 -10.52 -17.16
N SER A 112 -17.11 -9.82 -16.34
CA SER A 112 -16.13 -8.85 -16.85
C SER A 112 -14.73 -9.47 -17.04
N GLU A 113 -14.26 -9.53 -18.29
CA GLU A 113 -12.95 -10.05 -18.70
C GLU A 113 -11.75 -9.17 -18.28
N ASN A 114 -11.98 -8.08 -17.53
CA ASN A 114 -11.00 -7.03 -17.26
C ASN A 114 -10.55 -6.92 -15.80
N VAL A 115 -10.49 -8.02 -15.03
CA VAL A 115 -9.87 -8.00 -13.70
C VAL A 115 -8.38 -7.66 -13.87
N LYS A 116 -7.97 -6.47 -13.41
CA LYS A 116 -6.57 -6.06 -13.53
C LYS A 116 -5.77 -6.63 -12.38
N GLU A 117 -5.01 -7.71 -12.64
CA GLU A 117 -3.97 -8.20 -11.73
C GLU A 117 -2.76 -7.25 -11.71
N ILE A 118 -2.89 -6.13 -11.00
CA ILE A 118 -1.85 -5.09 -10.93
C ILE A 118 -0.84 -5.40 -9.83
N TYR A 119 -1.32 -5.90 -8.70
CA TYR A 119 -0.50 -6.18 -7.53
C TYR A 119 -0.06 -7.63 -7.49
N ARG A 120 1.17 -7.81 -7.05
CA ARG A 120 1.76 -9.12 -6.77
C ARG A 120 1.97 -9.29 -5.27
N ASN A 121 1.95 -10.54 -4.84
CA ASN A 121 2.25 -10.92 -3.47
C ASN A 121 3.71 -10.56 -3.10
N TYR A 122 4.05 -10.67 -1.81
CA TYR A 122 5.33 -10.20 -1.29
C TYR A 122 6.54 -10.77 -2.01
N ASN A 123 6.54 -12.02 -2.49
CA ASN A 123 7.67 -12.60 -3.21
C ASN A 123 7.59 -12.49 -4.75
N ASN A 124 6.63 -11.74 -5.28
CA ASN A 124 6.43 -11.49 -6.72
C ASN A 124 6.17 -12.76 -7.56
N LYS A 125 5.57 -13.81 -6.97
CA LYS A 125 5.30 -15.08 -7.67
C LYS A 125 3.85 -15.22 -8.12
N ASN A 126 2.90 -14.66 -7.37
CA ASN A 126 1.48 -14.74 -7.65
C ASN A 126 0.79 -13.38 -7.53
N GLY A 127 -0.44 -13.27 -8.03
CA GLY A 127 -1.35 -12.18 -7.70
C GLY A 127 -1.76 -12.20 -6.22
N ILE A 128 -2.57 -11.23 -5.82
CA ILE A 128 -3.07 -11.10 -4.44
C ILE A 128 -4.57 -11.39 -4.34
N ASP A 129 -5.03 -11.54 -3.11
CA ASP A 129 -6.43 -11.71 -2.76
C ASP A 129 -7.14 -10.35 -2.72
N TYR A 130 -7.74 -9.96 -3.86
CA TYR A 130 -8.37 -8.64 -4.01
C TYR A 130 -9.69 -8.47 -3.27
N TYR A 131 -10.35 -9.55 -2.86
CA TYR A 131 -11.54 -9.53 -2.00
C TYR A 131 -11.26 -9.00 -0.57
N LEU A 132 -10.00 -8.68 -0.26
CA LEU A 132 -9.59 -8.07 1.01
C LEU A 132 -9.38 -6.54 0.86
N MET A 133 -9.85 -5.95 -0.24
CA MET A 133 -9.64 -4.55 -0.59
C MET A 133 -10.53 -4.05 -1.75
N ASP A 134 -11.71 -4.63 -1.98
CA ASP A 134 -12.59 -4.33 -3.11
C ASP A 134 -13.84 -3.51 -2.75
N ASP A 135 -14.16 -3.33 -1.47
CA ASP A 135 -15.38 -2.63 -1.05
C ASP A 135 -15.34 -1.10 -1.23
N GLY A 136 -14.16 -0.50 -1.30
CA GLY A 136 -14.06 0.94 -1.48
C GLY A 136 -12.68 1.41 -1.92
N GLN A 137 -12.63 2.44 -2.77
CA GLN A 137 -11.38 2.97 -3.29
C GLN A 137 -11.41 4.49 -3.36
N PHE A 138 -10.30 5.15 -3.04
CA PHE A 138 -10.12 6.57 -3.29
C PHE A 138 -8.65 6.91 -3.51
N ILE A 139 -8.39 7.94 -4.29
CA ILE A 139 -7.05 8.39 -4.64
C ILE A 139 -6.82 9.84 -4.20
N THR A 140 -5.68 10.14 -3.63
CA THR A 140 -5.29 11.51 -3.25
C THR A 140 -4.57 12.20 -4.41
N SER A 141 -4.50 13.53 -4.36
CA SER A 141 -3.84 14.34 -5.40
C SER A 141 -2.36 14.03 -5.63
N ASP A 142 -1.66 13.42 -4.67
CA ASP A 142 -0.26 12.98 -4.80
C ASP A 142 -0.12 11.57 -5.41
N GLY A 143 -1.24 10.92 -5.76
CA GLY A 143 -1.29 9.61 -6.37
C GLY A 143 -1.37 8.43 -5.39
N THR A 144 -1.38 8.67 -4.07
CA THR A 144 -1.61 7.60 -3.08
C THR A 144 -3.00 7.02 -3.29
N LEU A 145 -3.09 5.70 -3.39
CA LEU A 145 -4.35 5.00 -3.57
C LEU A 145 -4.70 4.24 -2.30
N PHE A 146 -5.93 4.43 -1.83
CA PHE A 146 -6.49 3.73 -0.69
C PHE A 146 -7.54 2.74 -1.19
N LEU A 147 -7.46 1.52 -0.67
CA LEU A 147 -8.33 0.40 -0.96
C LEU A 147 -8.88 -0.12 0.38
N ILE A 148 -10.17 -0.35 0.45
CA ILE A 148 -10.89 -0.63 1.69
C ILE A 148 -11.56 -1.98 1.58
N GLU A 149 -11.39 -2.78 2.63
CA GLU A 149 -12.26 -3.91 2.96
C GLU A 149 -13.22 -3.49 4.06
N ASN A 150 -14.51 -3.55 3.76
CA ASN A 150 -15.59 -3.32 4.71
C ASN A 150 -16.78 -4.19 4.31
N SER A 151 -16.57 -5.49 4.49
CA SER A 151 -17.43 -6.53 3.95
C SER A 151 -18.85 -6.43 4.46
N ALA A 152 -19.83 -6.65 3.57
CA ALA A 152 -21.23 -6.66 3.94
C ALA A 152 -21.55 -7.91 4.78
N THR A 153 -22.18 -7.73 5.95
CA THR A 153 -22.63 -8.84 6.79
C THR A 153 -24.15 -8.80 6.97
N SER A 154 -24.80 -9.95 6.80
CA SER A 154 -26.20 -10.19 7.18
C SER A 154 -26.35 -10.70 8.61
N THR A 155 -25.23 -10.88 9.32
CA THR A 155 -25.16 -11.42 10.68
C THR A 155 -24.80 -10.33 11.69
N SER A 156 -25.12 -10.54 12.97
CA SER A 156 -24.74 -9.64 14.07
C SER A 156 -23.23 -9.56 14.35
N SER A 157 -22.41 -10.32 13.62
CA SER A 157 -20.96 -10.37 13.80
C SER A 157 -20.29 -9.12 13.25
N VAL A 158 -19.48 -8.45 14.07
CA VAL A 158 -18.66 -7.31 13.64
C VAL A 158 -17.43 -7.83 12.91
N LEU A 159 -17.36 -7.62 11.60
CA LEU A 159 -16.18 -7.92 10.80
C LEU A 159 -15.12 -6.81 10.94
N PRO A 160 -13.82 -7.15 10.86
CA PRO A 160 -12.76 -6.14 10.85
C PRO A 160 -12.83 -5.29 9.58
N ILE A 161 -12.33 -4.05 9.68
CA ILE A 161 -12.14 -3.17 8.52
C ILE A 161 -10.66 -3.15 8.19
N TYR A 162 -10.31 -3.43 6.93
CA TYR A 162 -8.95 -3.30 6.44
C TYR A 162 -8.82 -2.07 5.55
N ILE A 163 -7.73 -1.33 5.75
CA ILE A 163 -7.36 -0.18 4.93
C ILE A 163 -6.01 -0.50 4.33
N THR A 164 -6.00 -0.77 3.03
CA THR A 164 -4.79 -1.01 2.26
C THR A 164 -4.41 0.25 1.50
N VAL A 165 -3.13 0.62 1.54
CA VAL A 165 -2.61 1.85 0.95
C VAL A 165 -1.48 1.50 -0.01
N ASP A 166 -1.64 1.89 -1.27
CA ASP A 166 -0.56 1.99 -2.23
C ASP A 166 0.08 3.38 -2.12
N VAL A 167 1.30 3.41 -1.57
CA VAL A 167 1.96 4.63 -1.11
C VAL A 167 2.69 5.41 -2.20
N ASN A 168 2.99 4.78 -3.34
CA ASN A 168 3.66 5.43 -4.49
C ASN A 168 2.71 5.60 -5.69
N GLY A 169 1.55 4.96 -5.65
CA GLY A 169 0.48 5.05 -6.62
C GLY A 169 0.59 3.98 -7.70
N ILE A 170 -0.57 3.50 -8.13
CA ILE A 170 -0.79 2.32 -8.99
C ILE A 170 0.02 2.23 -10.29
N LYS A 171 0.45 3.36 -10.85
CA LYS A 171 1.23 3.41 -12.09
C LYS A 171 2.74 3.21 -11.85
N LYS A 172 3.20 3.35 -10.61
CA LYS A 172 4.60 3.21 -10.22
C LYS A 172 4.85 1.78 -9.73
N ARG A 173 5.98 1.23 -10.14
CA ARG A 173 6.43 -0.09 -9.71
C ARG A 173 7.07 0.01 -8.30
N PRO A 174 7.09 -1.10 -7.51
CA PRO A 174 6.82 -2.49 -7.92
C PRO A 174 5.36 -2.95 -8.03
N ASN A 175 4.39 -2.30 -7.40
CA ASN A 175 3.04 -2.83 -7.15
C ASN A 175 3.09 -4.20 -6.45
N ARG A 176 3.74 -4.24 -5.27
CA ARG A 176 3.92 -5.45 -4.46
C ARG A 176 3.47 -5.24 -3.03
N TRP A 177 2.72 -6.21 -2.53
CA TRP A 177 2.29 -6.23 -1.13
C TRP A 177 3.50 -6.34 -0.20
N GLY A 178 3.67 -5.36 0.69
CA GLY A 178 4.83 -5.21 1.56
C GLY A 178 5.97 -4.34 0.99
N TYR A 179 5.91 -3.89 -0.26
CA TYR A 179 6.90 -2.96 -0.81
C TYR A 179 6.32 -1.55 -0.95
N ASP A 180 5.20 -1.43 -1.66
CA ASP A 180 4.47 -0.18 -1.86
C ASP A 180 2.98 -0.29 -1.51
N LEU A 181 2.44 -1.50 -1.43
CA LEU A 181 1.09 -1.77 -0.95
C LEU A 181 1.14 -2.27 0.50
N PHE A 182 0.45 -1.58 1.43
CA PHE A 182 0.49 -1.84 2.87
C PHE A 182 -0.88 -1.84 3.51
N THR A 183 -1.17 -2.85 4.34
CA THR A 183 -2.47 -3.03 4.99
C THR A 183 -2.45 -2.66 6.47
N PHE A 184 -3.50 -1.98 6.90
CA PHE A 184 -3.79 -1.63 8.29
C PHE A 184 -5.15 -2.21 8.68
N GLU A 185 -5.31 -2.53 9.96
CA GLU A 185 -6.58 -2.98 10.52
C GLU A 185 -7.11 -1.94 11.50
N LEU A 186 -8.38 -1.54 11.30
CA LEU A 186 -9.13 -0.82 12.32
C LEU A 186 -9.75 -1.86 13.27
N THR A 187 -9.14 -2.00 14.44
CA THR A 187 -9.57 -2.98 15.43
C THR A 187 -10.93 -2.64 16.04
N ASN A 188 -11.58 -3.61 16.68
CA ASN A 188 -12.83 -3.41 17.42
C ASN A 188 -12.73 -2.37 18.56
N SER A 189 -11.52 -2.10 19.04
CA SER A 189 -11.22 -1.05 20.02
C SER A 189 -11.19 0.37 19.44
N GLY A 190 -11.24 0.51 18.10
CA GLY A 190 -11.07 1.76 17.37
C GLY A 190 -9.62 2.17 17.12
N LYS A 191 -8.65 1.33 17.50
CA LYS A 191 -7.23 1.55 17.17
C LYS A 191 -6.91 1.10 15.76
N LEU A 192 -6.18 1.93 15.02
CA LEU A 192 -5.61 1.58 13.72
C LEU A 192 -4.22 0.96 13.90
N LEU A 193 -4.11 -0.34 13.67
CA LEU A 193 -2.86 -1.08 13.81
C LEU A 193 -2.29 -1.46 12.44
N PRO A 194 -0.97 -1.44 12.26
CA PRO A 194 -0.36 -2.04 11.08
C PRO A 194 -0.58 -3.55 11.13
N MET A 195 -1.05 -4.10 10.00
CA MET A 195 -1.30 -5.53 9.91
C MET A 195 -0.02 -6.33 10.16
N GLY A 196 -0.15 -7.42 10.92
CA GLY A 196 0.99 -8.16 11.45
C GLY A 196 1.34 -7.83 12.90
N ALA A 197 0.80 -6.74 13.46
CA ALA A 197 0.92 -6.43 14.88
C ALA A 197 0.03 -7.35 15.73
N GLU A 198 0.38 -7.50 17.00
CA GLU A 198 -0.49 -8.17 17.98
C GLU A 198 -1.87 -7.49 18.02
N GLY A 199 -2.93 -8.31 18.01
CA GLY A 199 -4.32 -7.83 17.96
C GLY A 199 -4.87 -7.57 16.56
N THR A 200 -4.12 -7.89 15.50
CA THR A 200 -4.61 -7.93 14.11
C THR A 200 -4.91 -9.37 13.67
N HIS A 201 -5.68 -9.53 12.58
CA HIS A 201 -6.11 -10.84 12.09
C HIS A 201 -4.97 -11.66 11.45
N TYR A 202 -4.08 -11.02 10.70
CA TYR A 202 -2.99 -11.69 9.99
C TYR A 202 -1.65 -11.47 10.70
N THR A 203 -1.30 -12.36 11.62
CA THR A 203 -0.10 -12.23 12.48
C THR A 203 1.02 -13.21 12.19
N ASP A 204 0.74 -14.34 11.52
CA ASP A 204 1.77 -15.32 11.17
C ASP A 204 2.70 -14.79 10.06
N MET A 205 3.85 -14.28 10.48
CA MET A 205 4.88 -13.73 9.59
C MET A 205 5.47 -14.76 8.62
N SER A 206 5.46 -16.05 8.96
CA SER A 206 5.98 -17.10 8.08
C SER A 206 5.06 -17.34 6.86
N THR A 207 3.78 -16.99 7.02
CA THR A 207 2.75 -17.10 5.98
C THR A 207 2.52 -15.77 5.27
N TYR A 208 2.37 -14.69 6.03
CA TYR A 208 1.86 -13.41 5.55
C TYR A 208 2.95 -12.33 5.35
N CYS A 209 4.21 -12.64 5.65
CA CYS A 209 5.35 -11.79 5.29
C CYS A 209 6.66 -12.60 5.13
N SER A 210 6.69 -13.46 4.10
CA SER A 210 7.76 -14.42 3.87
C SER A 210 8.31 -14.37 2.45
N ALA A 211 9.65 -14.39 2.31
CA ALA A 211 10.30 -14.40 1.01
C ALA A 211 10.07 -15.73 0.23
N THR A 212 9.73 -16.81 0.92
CA THR A 212 9.56 -18.15 0.32
C THR A 212 8.11 -18.52 0.06
N ASN A 213 7.16 -17.95 0.81
CA ASN A 213 5.74 -18.29 0.69
C ASN A 213 5.14 -17.70 -0.60
N THR A 214 4.44 -18.51 -1.39
CA THR A 214 3.82 -18.08 -2.66
C THR A 214 2.31 -17.81 -2.54
N GLY A 215 1.73 -17.85 -1.35
CA GLY A 215 0.32 -17.58 -1.12
C GLY A 215 -0.11 -16.18 -1.57
N LYS A 216 -1.38 -16.05 -1.95
CA LYS A 216 -1.97 -14.79 -2.43
C LYS A 216 -2.10 -13.73 -1.32
N GLY A 217 -2.30 -14.17 -0.07
CA GLY A 217 -2.25 -13.29 1.11
C GLY A 217 -0.84 -12.90 1.56
N ASN A 218 0.24 -13.45 0.96
CA ASN A 218 1.60 -13.13 1.40
C ASN A 218 1.93 -11.65 1.09
N GLY A 219 2.25 -10.88 2.13
CA GLY A 219 2.52 -9.45 2.11
C GLY A 219 1.58 -8.64 3.01
N ILE A 220 0.39 -9.16 3.33
CA ILE A 220 -0.60 -8.48 4.16
C ILE A 220 -0.05 -8.08 5.54
N ALA A 221 0.76 -8.94 6.16
CA ALA A 221 1.35 -8.70 7.49
C ALA A 221 2.69 -7.94 7.43
N CYS A 222 3.21 -7.64 6.23
CA CYS A 222 4.50 -6.97 6.10
C CYS A 222 4.48 -5.52 6.59
N THR A 223 3.31 -4.89 6.70
CA THR A 223 3.18 -3.51 7.20
C THR A 223 3.81 -3.34 8.59
N TYR A 224 3.57 -4.28 9.51
CA TYR A 224 4.15 -4.21 10.84
C TYR A 224 5.68 -4.25 10.79
N LYS A 225 6.27 -5.17 10.02
CA LYS A 225 7.73 -5.24 9.85
C LYS A 225 8.27 -3.97 9.18
N ALA A 226 7.59 -3.47 8.15
CA ALA A 226 8.01 -2.27 7.42
C ALA A 226 8.08 -1.01 8.29
N LEU A 227 7.25 -0.92 9.33
CA LEU A 227 7.22 0.19 10.28
C LEU A 227 8.13 0.00 11.49
N THR A 228 8.44 -1.23 11.88
CA THR A 228 9.15 -1.52 13.15
C THR A 228 10.57 -2.04 12.98
N ASP A 229 10.87 -2.77 11.91
CA ASP A 229 12.19 -3.33 11.65
C ASP A 229 13.05 -2.34 10.85
N LYS A 230 14.10 -1.82 11.50
CA LYS A 230 15.09 -0.88 10.92
C LYS A 230 15.85 -1.45 9.72
N ASN A 231 15.85 -2.77 9.54
CA ASN A 231 16.54 -3.44 8.45
C ASN A 231 15.59 -3.91 7.35
N TYR A 232 14.26 -3.79 7.53
CA TYR A 232 13.28 -4.20 6.53
C TYR A 232 13.62 -3.65 5.14
N TRP A 233 13.70 -2.32 5.03
CA TRP A 233 13.97 -1.60 3.77
C TRP A 233 15.39 -1.81 3.21
N LYS A 234 16.32 -2.32 4.02
CA LYS A 234 17.68 -2.65 3.56
C LYS A 234 17.76 -4.04 2.94
N ASN A 235 16.80 -4.91 3.25
CA ASN A 235 16.78 -6.31 2.87
C ASN A 235 15.75 -6.62 1.75
N LEU A 236 15.17 -5.60 1.12
CA LEU A 236 14.13 -5.69 0.08
C LEU A 236 14.67 -5.90 -1.35
#